data_AF-A0A7V2SUN7-F1
#
_entry.id   AF-A0A7V2SUN7-F1
#
_cell.length_a   1.000
_cell.length_b   1.000
_cell.length_c   1.000
_cell.angle_alpha   90.00
_cell.angle_beta   90.00
_cell.angle_gamma   90.00
#
_symmetry.space_group_name_H-M   'P 1'
#
loop_
_entity.id
_entity.type
_entity.pdbx_description
1 polymer ?
#
loop_
_entity_poly.entity_id
_entity_poly.type
_entity_poly.pdbx_seq_one_letter_code
_entity_poly.pdbx_strand_id
1 'polypeptide(L)'
;DDLTVAPRKKGSQPINYEICSTPDYPISSLPYQGEDLNKYLELPQTGSPRTRRLAISICTNASSPRAMIHALETFFRDGGFSYTLNPGQLPKKDAIDAFLFDKRSGFCEHYASSFAYLLRLCQIPSRVVVGYLGGEMNPVGDYLVVKSSSAHAWVEAHYQGRWHRIDPTGLVETRRIIAGNALDTSTSPFTFHGILVDGYNLVLMGLDALDHYWETTVMDFGIRDQRSLLRHLGLSREKSYNFLILFSILFITIGGVLFFYFSVPRLFSSSPLPYAMADHLLKLFLLLLRPYGLKRGPWEGPLTLSESLNDLPQEIKKEASMFLGHYIEAVYAKSHPRRRDIFILRRTIRQLFRITHHQ
;
A
#
# COMPACT_ATOMS: atom_id res chain seq x y z
N ASP A 1 -21.44 -31.96 -11.87
CA ASP A 1 -20.70 -30.68 -11.94
C ASP A 1 -21.10 -29.83 -10.76
N ASP A 2 -20.11 -29.32 -10.02
CA ASP A 2 -20.31 -28.58 -8.77
C ASP A 2 -20.69 -27.10 -8.98
N LEU A 3 -20.95 -26.70 -10.23
CA LEU A 3 -21.23 -25.33 -10.68
C LEU A 3 -20.03 -24.37 -10.56
N THR A 4 -18.81 -24.89 -10.46
CA THR A 4 -17.58 -24.09 -10.46
C THR A 4 -17.05 -23.88 -11.88
N VAL A 5 -16.77 -22.63 -12.24
CA VAL A 5 -16.06 -22.30 -13.49
C VAL A 5 -14.56 -22.30 -13.23
N ALA A 6 -13.81 -23.17 -13.91
CA ALA A 6 -12.36 -23.26 -13.79
C ALA A 6 -11.67 -23.03 -15.13
N PRO A 7 -10.57 -22.26 -15.18
CA PRO A 7 -9.81 -22.05 -16.41
C PRO A 7 -9.12 -23.36 -16.83
N ARG A 8 -9.14 -23.66 -18.15
CA ARG A 8 -8.48 -24.86 -18.71
C ARG A 8 -6.96 -24.87 -18.54
N LYS A 9 -6.32 -23.71 -18.36
CA LYS A 9 -4.88 -23.56 -18.08
C LYS A 9 -4.68 -22.53 -16.98
N LYS A 10 -3.85 -22.86 -15.98
CA LYS A 10 -3.38 -21.88 -15.00
C LYS A 10 -2.37 -20.96 -15.67
N GLY A 11 -2.74 -19.69 -15.83
CA GLY A 11 -1.84 -18.62 -16.25
C GLY A 11 -1.60 -17.65 -15.09
N SER A 12 -0.46 -16.97 -15.10
CA SER A 12 -0.11 -15.90 -14.15
C SER A 12 -0.38 -14.50 -14.72
N GLN A 13 -1.05 -14.42 -15.87
CA GLN A 13 -1.37 -13.17 -16.55
C GLN A 13 -2.82 -12.77 -16.23
N PRO A 14 -3.13 -11.46 -16.20
CA PRO A 14 -4.50 -10.97 -16.14
C PRO A 14 -5.37 -11.58 -17.26
N ILE A 15 -6.63 -11.89 -16.95
CA ILE A 15 -7.58 -12.45 -17.92
C ILE A 15 -8.84 -11.58 -17.91
N ASN A 16 -9.19 -11.06 -19.07
CA ASN A 16 -10.45 -10.38 -19.31
C ASN A 16 -11.48 -11.40 -19.83
N TYR A 17 -12.68 -11.41 -19.26
CA TYR A 17 -13.74 -12.33 -19.65
C TYR A 17 -15.12 -11.74 -19.32
N GLU A 18 -16.11 -12.14 -20.11
CA GLU A 18 -17.52 -11.79 -19.88
C GLU A 18 -18.23 -12.93 -19.16
N ILE A 19 -19.08 -12.59 -18.19
CA ILE A 19 -19.88 -13.56 -17.43
C ILE A 19 -21.35 -13.20 -17.58
N CYS A 20 -22.18 -14.20 -17.85
CA CYS A 20 -23.63 -14.11 -17.64
C CYS A 20 -23.98 -14.99 -16.43
N SER A 21 -24.52 -14.36 -15.39
CA SER A 21 -24.96 -15.03 -14.17
C SER A 21 -26.46 -14.90 -14.04
N THR A 22 -27.11 -15.93 -13.50
CA THR A 22 -28.54 -15.91 -13.19
C THR A 22 -28.72 -16.16 -11.69
N PRO A 23 -28.53 -15.15 -10.82
CA PRO A 23 -28.54 -15.32 -9.36
C PRO A 23 -29.89 -15.80 -8.83
N ASP A 24 -30.96 -15.34 -9.47
CA ASP A 24 -32.34 -15.69 -9.16
C ASP A 24 -32.81 -16.97 -9.86
N TYR A 25 -32.01 -17.52 -10.79
CA TYR A 25 -32.28 -18.85 -11.30
C TYR A 25 -32.01 -19.79 -10.15
N PRO A 26 -33.06 -20.35 -9.55
CA PRO A 26 -32.83 -21.09 -8.34
C PRO A 26 -32.06 -22.33 -8.81
N ILE A 27 -30.94 -22.62 -8.14
CA ILE A 27 -30.20 -23.88 -8.36
C ILE A 27 -31.18 -25.08 -8.25
N SER A 28 -32.36 -24.86 -7.64
CA SER A 28 -33.52 -25.75 -7.64
C SER A 28 -34.22 -26.08 -8.94
N SER A 29 -33.95 -25.38 -10.03
CA SER A 29 -34.60 -25.59 -11.33
C SER A 29 -33.70 -26.34 -12.32
N LEU A 30 -32.45 -26.58 -11.97
CA LEU A 30 -31.63 -27.58 -12.67
C LEU A 30 -32.15 -28.96 -12.27
N PRO A 31 -32.62 -29.80 -13.22
CA PRO A 31 -32.92 -31.18 -12.89
C PRO A 31 -31.64 -31.80 -12.34
N TYR A 32 -31.74 -32.34 -11.12
CA TYR A 32 -30.66 -33.09 -10.48
C TYR A 32 -30.34 -34.33 -11.34
N GLN A 33 -29.46 -34.17 -12.32
CA GLN A 33 -29.03 -35.25 -13.20
C GLN A 33 -27.94 -36.05 -12.50
N GLY A 34 -28.35 -36.95 -11.60
CA GLY A 34 -27.57 -38.14 -11.25
C GLY A 34 -26.21 -37.91 -10.61
N GLU A 35 -26.00 -36.80 -9.89
CA GLU A 35 -24.85 -36.76 -8.99
C GLU A 35 -25.07 -37.78 -7.85
N ASP A 36 -24.00 -38.31 -7.26
CA ASP A 36 -24.13 -39.12 -6.06
C ASP A 36 -24.12 -38.19 -4.84
N LEU A 37 -25.28 -37.98 -4.21
CA LEU A 37 -25.38 -37.16 -2.99
C LEU A 37 -24.58 -37.74 -1.83
N ASN A 38 -24.25 -39.04 -1.84
CA ASN A 38 -23.53 -39.68 -0.75
C ASN A 38 -22.15 -39.05 -0.53
N LYS A 39 -21.48 -38.58 -1.58
CA LYS A 39 -20.20 -37.86 -1.46
C LYS A 39 -20.30 -36.61 -0.60
N TYR A 40 -21.47 -35.97 -0.58
CA TYR A 40 -21.75 -34.76 0.20
C TYR A 40 -22.24 -35.06 1.62
N LEU A 41 -22.33 -36.34 2.00
CA LEU A 41 -22.60 -36.81 3.35
C LEU A 41 -21.33 -37.34 4.05
N GLU A 42 -20.21 -37.44 3.32
CA GLU A 42 -18.97 -37.98 3.86
C GLU A 42 -18.45 -37.19 5.06
N LEU A 43 -18.12 -37.93 6.11
CA LEU A 43 -17.59 -37.44 7.37
C LEU A 43 -16.58 -38.47 7.91
N PRO A 44 -15.54 -38.01 8.64
CA PRO A 44 -14.72 -38.92 9.44
C PRO A 44 -15.60 -39.76 10.38
N GLN A 45 -15.24 -41.03 10.60
CA GLN A 45 -15.99 -41.94 11.48
C GLN A 45 -15.92 -41.51 12.96
N THR A 46 -14.83 -40.85 13.35
CA THR A 46 -14.55 -40.43 14.73
C THR A 46 -14.29 -38.93 14.84
N GLY A 47 -14.17 -38.42 16.06
CA GLY A 47 -13.92 -37.00 16.35
C GLY A 47 -15.19 -36.18 16.59
N SER A 48 -14.99 -35.03 17.23
CA SER A 48 -16.01 -34.04 17.60
C SER A 48 -17.24 -34.63 18.32
N PRO A 49 -17.05 -35.36 19.44
CA PRO A 49 -18.13 -36.05 20.13
C PRO A 49 -19.22 -35.11 20.66
N ARG A 50 -18.88 -33.87 21.09
CA ARG A 50 -19.90 -32.90 21.54
C ARG A 50 -20.75 -32.42 20.37
N THR A 51 -20.13 -32.15 19.23
CA THR A 51 -20.83 -31.79 17.98
C THR A 51 -21.77 -32.89 17.52
N ARG A 52 -21.34 -34.16 17.60
CA ARG A 52 -22.20 -35.31 17.27
C ARG A 52 -23.42 -35.43 18.19
N ARG A 53 -23.24 -35.23 19.50
CA ARG A 53 -24.37 -35.21 20.45
C ARG A 53 -25.34 -34.07 20.15
N LEU A 54 -24.82 -32.88 19.85
CA LEU A 54 -25.64 -31.74 19.44
C LEU A 54 -26.45 -32.08 18.19
N ALA A 55 -25.81 -32.62 17.15
CA ALA A 55 -26.51 -33.04 15.94
C ALA A 55 -27.61 -34.04 16.27
N ILE A 56 -27.31 -35.13 16.98
CA ILE A 56 -28.32 -36.14 17.38
C ILE A 56 -29.52 -35.47 18.04
N SER A 57 -29.30 -34.57 19.01
CA SER A 57 -30.40 -33.87 19.70
C SER A 57 -31.26 -33.00 18.78
N ILE A 58 -30.65 -32.37 17.78
CA ILE A 58 -31.37 -31.56 16.80
C ILE A 58 -32.14 -32.47 15.84
N CYS A 59 -31.50 -33.49 15.29
CA CYS A 59 -32.13 -34.36 14.30
C CYS A 59 -33.28 -35.19 14.92
N THR A 60 -33.24 -35.54 16.22
CA THR A 60 -34.35 -36.24 16.90
C THR A 60 -35.55 -35.34 17.17
N ASN A 61 -35.34 -34.04 17.37
CA ASN A 61 -36.40 -33.09 17.75
C ASN A 61 -37.03 -32.39 16.54
N ALA A 62 -36.37 -32.40 15.38
CA ALA A 62 -36.82 -31.70 14.18
C ALA A 62 -37.61 -32.62 13.23
N SER A 63 -38.76 -32.15 12.78
CA SER A 63 -39.69 -32.91 11.92
C SER A 63 -39.35 -32.86 10.42
N SER A 64 -38.40 -32.03 9.99
CA SER A 64 -38.02 -31.88 8.58
C SER A 64 -36.59 -31.35 8.42
N PRO A 65 -35.94 -31.53 7.26
CA PRO A 65 -34.63 -30.95 6.97
C PRO A 65 -34.58 -29.42 7.16
N ARG A 66 -35.67 -28.74 6.80
CA ARG A 66 -35.80 -27.29 7.01
C ARG A 66 -35.83 -26.93 8.50
N ALA A 67 -36.53 -27.71 9.32
CA ALA A 67 -36.56 -27.51 10.77
C ALA A 67 -35.18 -27.77 11.40
N MET A 68 -34.44 -28.79 10.91
CA MET A 68 -33.07 -29.06 11.34
C MET A 68 -32.14 -27.89 11.01
N ILE A 69 -32.19 -27.39 9.77
CA ILE A 69 -31.42 -26.21 9.33
C ILE A 69 -31.75 -25.00 10.21
N HIS A 70 -33.03 -24.70 10.42
CA HIS A 70 -33.43 -23.57 11.25
C HIS A 70 -32.95 -23.70 12.71
N ALA A 71 -32.97 -24.90 13.28
CA ALA A 71 -32.44 -25.15 14.62
C ALA A 71 -30.92 -24.91 14.68
N LEU A 72 -30.18 -25.32 13.64
CA LEU A 72 -28.76 -25.03 13.51
C LEU A 72 -28.49 -23.53 13.34
N GLU A 73 -29.25 -22.84 12.51
CA GLU A 73 -29.14 -21.38 12.33
C GLU A 73 -29.37 -20.65 13.66
N THR A 74 -30.38 -21.08 14.41
CA THR A 74 -30.69 -20.56 15.75
C THR A 74 -29.54 -20.81 16.72
N PHE A 75 -28.92 -22.00 16.68
CA PHE A 75 -27.75 -22.30 17.51
C PHE A 75 -26.57 -21.35 17.23
N PHE A 76 -26.29 -21.03 15.97
CA PHE A 76 -25.21 -20.08 15.63
C PHE A 76 -25.56 -18.64 15.97
N ARG A 77 -26.82 -18.23 15.78
CA ARG A 77 -27.29 -16.88 16.10
C ARG A 77 -27.29 -16.61 17.61
N ASP A 78 -27.81 -17.55 18.39
CA ASP A 78 -28.06 -17.36 19.82
C ASP A 78 -26.93 -17.95 20.70
N GLY A 79 -25.99 -18.68 20.09
CA GLY A 79 -24.92 -19.39 20.78
C GLY A 79 -23.78 -18.51 21.30
N GLY A 80 -23.86 -17.19 21.19
CA GLY A 80 -22.82 -16.27 21.69
C GLY A 80 -21.51 -16.37 20.91
N PHE A 81 -21.61 -16.51 19.59
CA PHE A 81 -20.46 -16.56 18.69
C PHE A 81 -19.94 -15.14 18.36
N SER A 82 -18.66 -15.01 18.05
CA SER A 82 -18.05 -13.73 17.63
C SER A 82 -17.11 -13.88 16.43
N TYR A 83 -17.25 -12.97 15.47
CA TYR A 83 -16.38 -12.98 14.29
C TYR A 83 -15.04 -12.30 14.58
N THR A 84 -13.93 -12.96 14.23
CA THR A 84 -12.57 -12.40 14.33
C THR A 84 -11.63 -13.04 13.32
N LEU A 85 -10.76 -12.23 12.71
CA LEU A 85 -9.69 -12.70 11.83
C LEU A 85 -8.50 -13.30 12.60
N ASN A 86 -8.48 -13.16 13.94
CA ASN A 86 -7.43 -13.71 14.80
C ASN A 86 -8.02 -14.51 15.98
N PRO A 87 -8.65 -15.68 15.73
CA PRO A 87 -9.27 -16.50 16.79
C PRO A 87 -8.25 -17.28 17.64
N GLY A 88 -6.96 -17.15 17.36
CA GLY A 88 -5.92 -18.02 17.91
C GLY A 88 -5.94 -19.42 17.30
N GLN A 89 -5.16 -20.33 17.87
CA GLN A 89 -5.04 -21.70 17.36
C GLN A 89 -6.12 -22.63 17.94
N LEU A 90 -6.74 -23.41 17.07
CA LEU A 90 -7.57 -24.56 17.46
C LEU A 90 -6.72 -25.83 17.55
N PRO A 91 -7.09 -26.78 18.42
CA PRO A 91 -6.40 -28.06 18.50
C PRO A 91 -6.53 -28.85 17.19
N LYS A 92 -5.50 -29.63 16.83
CA LYS A 92 -5.54 -30.50 15.65
C LYS A 92 -6.64 -31.57 15.72
N LYS A 93 -6.94 -32.04 16.93
CA LYS A 93 -8.00 -33.01 17.20
C LYS A 93 -9.23 -32.26 17.72
N ASP A 94 -10.41 -32.66 17.24
CA ASP A 94 -11.70 -32.13 17.70
C ASP A 94 -11.82 -30.61 17.55
N ALA A 95 -11.21 -30.03 16.50
CA ALA A 95 -11.22 -28.58 16.22
C ALA A 95 -12.64 -27.99 16.15
N ILE A 96 -13.59 -28.73 15.58
CA ILE A 96 -15.00 -28.31 15.50
C ILE A 96 -15.63 -28.23 16.90
N ASP A 97 -15.31 -29.17 17.80
CA ASP A 97 -15.79 -29.09 19.18
C ASP A 97 -15.18 -27.89 19.90
N ALA A 98 -13.87 -27.68 19.73
CA ALA A 98 -13.17 -26.54 20.33
C ALA A 98 -13.74 -25.20 19.86
N PHE A 99 -14.08 -25.09 18.58
CA PHE A 99 -14.74 -23.90 18.04
C PHE A 99 -16.17 -23.73 18.58
N LEU A 100 -17.02 -24.75 18.45
CA LEU A 100 -18.45 -24.63 18.78
C LEU A 100 -18.74 -24.47 20.28
N PHE A 101 -17.92 -25.07 21.15
CA PHE A 101 -18.22 -25.15 22.58
C PHE A 101 -17.25 -24.39 23.47
N ASP A 102 -15.99 -24.20 23.05
CA ASP A 102 -14.98 -23.59 23.91
C ASP A 102 -14.66 -22.15 23.48
N LYS A 103 -14.25 -21.94 22.23
CA LYS A 103 -13.79 -20.63 21.73
C LYS A 103 -14.91 -19.72 21.27
N ARG A 104 -15.89 -20.28 20.54
CA ARG A 104 -17.02 -19.57 19.89
C ARG A 104 -16.62 -18.33 19.10
N SER A 105 -15.36 -18.23 18.71
CA SER A 105 -14.79 -17.10 17.99
C SER A 105 -13.99 -17.62 16.81
N GLY A 106 -14.19 -17.02 15.64
CA GLY A 106 -13.64 -17.53 14.38
C GLY A 106 -13.89 -16.62 13.20
N PHE A 107 -13.45 -17.05 12.02
CA PHE A 107 -13.73 -16.40 10.74
C PHE A 107 -14.53 -17.35 9.82
N CYS A 108 -14.88 -16.90 8.62
CA CYS A 108 -15.84 -17.55 7.72
C CYS A 108 -15.65 -19.06 7.54
N GLU A 109 -14.40 -19.55 7.39
CA GLU A 109 -14.12 -20.99 7.24
C GLU A 109 -14.53 -21.82 8.47
N HIS A 110 -14.36 -21.28 9.68
CA HIS A 110 -14.73 -21.97 10.92
C HIS A 110 -16.25 -22.18 11.00
N TYR A 111 -17.01 -21.14 10.67
CA TYR A 111 -18.47 -21.18 10.62
C TYR A 111 -18.95 -22.12 9.52
N ALA A 112 -18.47 -21.94 8.29
CA ALA A 112 -18.88 -22.74 7.13
C ALA A 112 -18.57 -24.23 7.33
N SER A 113 -17.36 -24.57 7.79
CA SER A 113 -16.95 -25.96 8.00
C SER A 113 -17.75 -26.63 9.13
N SER A 114 -17.95 -25.94 10.24
CA SER A 114 -18.70 -26.48 11.40
C SER A 114 -20.18 -26.65 11.07
N PHE A 115 -20.77 -25.71 10.33
CA PHE A 115 -22.15 -25.79 9.88
C PHE A 115 -22.35 -26.93 8.87
N ALA A 116 -21.47 -27.05 7.87
CA ALA A 116 -21.49 -28.16 6.92
C ALA A 116 -21.36 -29.53 7.63
N TYR A 117 -20.48 -29.63 8.63
CA TYR A 117 -20.31 -30.84 9.44
C TYR A 117 -21.59 -31.23 10.19
N LEU A 118 -22.24 -30.26 10.84
CA LEU A 118 -23.52 -30.47 11.51
C LEU A 118 -24.64 -30.90 10.56
N LEU A 119 -24.72 -30.29 9.37
CA LEU A 119 -25.68 -30.70 8.33
C LEU A 119 -25.50 -32.15 7.91
N ARG A 120 -24.25 -32.56 7.64
CA ARG A 120 -23.93 -33.94 7.24
C ARG A 120 -24.26 -34.95 8.34
N LEU A 121 -24.03 -34.58 9.61
CA LEU A 121 -24.44 -35.40 10.74
C LEU A 121 -25.97 -35.60 10.81
N CYS A 122 -26.75 -34.59 10.41
CA CYS A 122 -28.20 -34.71 10.24
C CYS A 122 -28.65 -35.28 8.88
N GLN A 123 -27.76 -35.95 8.15
CA GLN A 123 -28.07 -36.59 6.86
C GLN A 123 -28.55 -35.59 5.79
N ILE A 124 -28.14 -34.33 5.89
CA ILE A 124 -28.39 -33.31 4.87
C ILE A 124 -27.11 -33.16 4.03
N PRO A 125 -27.11 -33.56 2.74
CA PRO A 125 -25.94 -33.42 1.89
C PRO A 125 -25.52 -31.96 1.80
N SER A 126 -24.25 -31.66 2.07
CA SER A 126 -23.75 -30.29 2.12
C SER A 126 -22.33 -30.14 1.60
N ARG A 127 -22.01 -28.95 1.12
CA ARG A 127 -20.67 -28.58 0.65
C ARG A 127 -20.30 -27.17 1.09
N VAL A 128 -19.01 -26.97 1.36
CA VAL A 128 -18.44 -25.64 1.58
C VAL A 128 -18.10 -25.06 0.22
N VAL A 129 -18.49 -23.80 0.01
CA VAL A 129 -18.14 -23.03 -1.20
C VAL A 129 -17.25 -21.89 -0.77
N VAL A 130 -16.15 -21.69 -1.51
CA VAL A 130 -15.16 -20.64 -1.26
C VAL A 130 -15.15 -19.71 -2.45
N GLY A 131 -15.13 -18.41 -2.18
CA GLY A 131 -15.08 -17.37 -3.20
C GLY A 131 -14.86 -16.01 -2.56
N TYR A 132 -15.53 -15.00 -3.10
CA TYR A 132 -15.47 -13.64 -2.58
C TYR A 132 -16.89 -13.15 -2.28
N LEU A 133 -17.03 -12.35 -1.22
CA LEU A 133 -18.28 -11.70 -0.86
C LEU A 133 -18.07 -10.18 -0.76
N GLY A 134 -18.93 -9.42 -1.43
CA GLY A 134 -18.87 -7.97 -1.47
C GLY A 134 -17.88 -7.46 -2.52
N GLY A 135 -17.17 -6.39 -2.16
CA GLY A 135 -16.29 -5.64 -3.03
C GLY A 135 -16.38 -4.15 -2.70
N GLU A 136 -15.42 -3.38 -3.19
CA GLU A 136 -15.39 -1.92 -3.03
C GLU A 136 -15.65 -1.28 -4.39
N MET A 137 -16.68 -0.43 -4.48
CA MET A 137 -16.96 0.30 -5.70
C MET A 137 -15.87 1.35 -5.92
N ASN A 138 -15.23 1.36 -7.09
CA ASN A 138 -14.36 2.44 -7.51
C ASN A 138 -15.22 3.47 -8.29
N PRO A 139 -15.57 4.62 -7.70
CA PRO A 139 -16.45 5.60 -8.33
C PRO A 139 -15.78 6.35 -9.49
N VAL A 140 -14.44 6.29 -9.61
CA VAL A 140 -13.70 6.98 -10.68
C VAL A 140 -13.76 6.19 -11.97
N GLY A 141 -13.65 4.85 -11.88
CA GLY A 141 -13.68 3.96 -13.04
C GLY A 141 -15.01 3.23 -13.26
N ASP A 142 -15.98 3.42 -12.37
CA ASP A 142 -17.28 2.74 -12.37
C ASP A 142 -17.17 1.20 -12.42
N TYR A 143 -16.30 0.63 -11.59
CA TYR A 143 -16.12 -0.82 -11.48
C TYR A 143 -16.03 -1.27 -10.02
N LEU A 144 -16.38 -2.53 -9.77
CA LEU A 144 -16.27 -3.16 -8.45
C LEU A 144 -14.91 -3.84 -8.29
N VAL A 145 -14.14 -3.42 -7.28
CA VAL A 145 -12.86 -4.03 -6.92
C VAL A 145 -13.10 -5.16 -5.92
N VAL A 146 -12.70 -6.38 -6.28
CA VAL A 146 -12.77 -7.55 -5.39
C VAL A 146 -11.36 -7.95 -4.97
N LYS A 147 -10.99 -7.59 -3.73
CA LYS A 147 -9.66 -7.88 -3.17
C LYS A 147 -9.62 -9.22 -2.45
N SER A 148 -8.42 -9.77 -2.28
CA SER A 148 -8.16 -10.97 -1.45
C SER A 148 -8.72 -10.88 -0.03
N SER A 149 -8.80 -9.69 0.56
CA SER A 149 -9.42 -9.44 1.87
C SER A 149 -10.93 -9.72 1.91
N SER A 150 -11.58 -9.78 0.75
CA SER A 150 -13.00 -10.12 0.58
C SER A 150 -13.24 -11.63 0.44
N ALA A 151 -12.19 -12.45 0.59
CA ALA A 151 -12.31 -13.90 0.55
C ALA A 151 -13.32 -14.37 1.60
N HIS A 152 -14.22 -15.26 1.18
CA HIS A 152 -15.33 -15.70 1.99
C HIS A 152 -15.68 -17.15 1.73
N ALA A 153 -16.24 -17.80 2.75
CA ALA A 153 -16.69 -19.17 2.70
C ALA A 153 -18.13 -19.27 3.21
N TRP A 154 -18.99 -19.96 2.46
CA TRP A 154 -20.38 -20.26 2.82
C TRP A 154 -20.70 -21.73 2.58
N VAL A 155 -21.94 -22.13 2.87
CA VAL A 155 -22.40 -23.51 2.74
C VAL A 155 -23.52 -23.61 1.73
N GLU A 156 -23.54 -24.69 0.95
CA GLU A 156 -24.69 -25.10 0.19
C GLU A 156 -25.22 -26.44 0.73
N ALA A 157 -26.52 -26.49 0.99
CA ALA A 157 -27.22 -27.65 1.53
C ALA A 157 -28.24 -28.16 0.52
N HIS A 158 -28.28 -29.47 0.28
CA HIS A 158 -29.23 -30.09 -0.63
C HIS A 158 -30.43 -30.66 0.12
N TYR A 159 -31.61 -30.10 -0.08
CA TYR A 159 -32.87 -30.62 0.46
C TYR A 159 -34.03 -30.30 -0.49
N GLN A 160 -35.11 -31.09 -0.45
CA GLN A 160 -36.25 -30.96 -1.39
C GLN A 160 -35.83 -31.01 -2.88
N GLY A 161 -34.81 -31.81 -3.20
CA GLY A 161 -34.35 -32.01 -4.59
C GLY A 161 -33.56 -30.84 -5.18
N ARG A 162 -33.00 -29.97 -4.34
CA ARG A 162 -32.33 -28.73 -4.75
C ARG A 162 -31.25 -28.28 -3.79
N TRP A 163 -30.29 -27.52 -4.30
CA TRP A 163 -29.28 -26.84 -3.49
C TRP A 163 -29.77 -25.48 -2.99
N HIS A 164 -29.45 -25.19 -1.74
CA HIS A 164 -29.76 -23.93 -1.06
C HIS A 164 -28.49 -23.33 -0.47
N ARG A 165 -28.23 -22.06 -0.76
CA ARG A 165 -27.12 -21.30 -0.17
C ARG A 165 -27.48 -20.86 1.25
N ILE A 166 -26.57 -21.08 2.19
CA ILE A 166 -26.69 -20.70 3.60
C ILE A 166 -25.34 -20.11 4.03
N ASP A 167 -25.36 -18.89 4.57
CA ASP A 167 -24.17 -18.24 5.13
C ASP A 167 -24.24 -18.20 6.66
N PRO A 168 -23.56 -19.13 7.37
CA PRO A 168 -23.57 -19.14 8.83
C PRO A 168 -22.84 -17.93 9.44
N THR A 169 -21.97 -17.25 8.69
CA THR A 169 -21.30 -16.02 9.15
C THR A 169 -22.30 -14.88 9.28
N GLY A 170 -23.26 -14.81 8.36
CA GLY A 170 -24.31 -13.78 8.36
C GLY A 170 -25.24 -13.78 9.56
N LEU A 171 -25.38 -14.96 10.19
CA LEU A 171 -26.18 -15.16 11.39
C LEU A 171 -25.54 -14.53 12.64
N VAL A 172 -24.22 -14.33 12.61
CA VAL A 172 -23.42 -13.80 13.72
C VAL A 172 -23.02 -12.35 13.46
N GLU A 173 -22.55 -12.04 12.24
CA GLU A 173 -22.07 -10.71 11.85
C GLU A 173 -22.78 -10.22 10.59
N THR A 174 -24.06 -9.84 10.76
CA THR A 174 -24.89 -9.37 9.65
C THR A 174 -24.34 -8.11 8.98
N ARG A 175 -23.58 -7.26 9.71
CA ARG A 175 -23.00 -6.03 9.15
C ARG A 175 -21.96 -6.30 8.06
N ARG A 176 -21.18 -7.38 8.15
CA ARG A 176 -20.21 -7.73 7.12
C ARG A 176 -20.87 -8.14 5.80
N ILE A 177 -22.05 -8.76 5.85
CA ILE A 177 -22.83 -9.11 4.66
C ILE A 177 -23.44 -7.86 4.02
N ILE A 178 -23.95 -6.93 4.83
CA ILE A 178 -24.67 -5.74 4.34
C ILE A 178 -23.69 -4.64 3.88
N ALA A 179 -22.55 -4.44 4.55
CA ALA A 179 -21.64 -3.33 4.30
C ALA A 179 -20.35 -3.71 3.53
N GLY A 180 -20.09 -5.01 3.31
CA GLY A 180 -18.81 -5.46 2.74
C GLY A 180 -17.61 -5.10 3.62
N ASN A 181 -16.41 -5.00 3.03
CA ASN A 181 -15.18 -4.59 3.74
C ASN A 181 -15.15 -3.10 4.13
N ALA A 182 -16.19 -2.31 3.79
CA ALA A 182 -16.22 -0.87 4.00
C ALA A 182 -16.18 -0.44 5.49
N LEU A 183 -16.27 -1.37 6.43
CA LEU A 183 -16.31 -1.10 7.87
C LEU A 183 -14.96 -1.16 8.58
N ASP A 184 -13.89 -1.68 7.96
CA ASP A 184 -12.55 -1.59 8.57
C ASP A 184 -12.02 -0.14 8.58
N THR A 185 -12.75 0.80 7.96
CA THR A 185 -12.41 2.22 7.83
C THR A 185 -13.38 3.16 8.56
N SER A 186 -14.13 2.69 9.57
CA SER A 186 -15.04 3.56 10.34
C SER A 186 -14.29 4.48 11.31
N THR A 187 -13.49 5.41 10.79
CA THR A 187 -13.14 6.65 11.52
C THR A 187 -14.26 7.65 11.29
N SER A 188 -14.86 8.18 12.36
CA SER A 188 -15.97 9.13 12.29
C SER A 188 -15.73 10.24 11.24
N PRO A 189 -16.70 10.51 10.35
CA PRO A 189 -16.56 11.44 9.22
C PRO A 189 -16.31 12.91 9.60
N PHE A 190 -16.30 13.25 10.89
CA PHE A 190 -16.09 14.61 11.40
C PHE A 190 -14.78 14.81 12.17
N THR A 191 -13.88 13.83 12.13
CA THR A 191 -12.55 13.93 12.77
C THR A 191 -11.51 14.36 11.74
N PHE A 192 -10.58 15.25 12.10
CA PHE A 192 -9.50 15.74 11.21
C PHE A 192 -8.67 14.59 10.60
N HIS A 193 -8.59 13.46 11.29
CA HIS A 193 -7.95 12.23 10.81
C HIS A 193 -8.78 11.50 9.73
N GLY A 194 -10.11 11.54 9.80
CA GLY A 194 -11.01 10.94 8.79
C GLY A 194 -10.92 11.64 7.44
N ILE A 195 -10.87 12.99 7.42
CA ILE A 195 -10.70 13.78 6.18
C ILE A 195 -9.37 13.45 5.47
N LEU A 196 -8.29 13.25 6.23
CA LEU A 196 -6.98 12.88 5.68
C LEU A 196 -6.95 11.42 5.19
N VAL A 197 -7.59 10.49 5.90
CA VAL A 197 -7.71 9.07 5.51
C VAL A 197 -8.60 8.91 4.27
N ASP A 198 -9.71 9.64 4.17
CA ASP A 198 -10.58 9.64 3.00
C ASP A 198 -9.87 10.23 1.77
N GLY A 199 -9.12 11.32 1.95
CA GLY A 199 -8.28 11.88 0.88
C GLY A 199 -7.18 10.93 0.43
N TYR A 200 -6.56 10.21 1.37
CA TYR A 200 -5.54 9.19 1.06
C TYR A 200 -6.14 7.97 0.35
N ASN A 201 -7.29 7.48 0.79
CA ASN A 201 -8.00 6.38 0.14
C ASN A 201 -8.48 6.76 -1.26
N LEU A 202 -8.92 8.01 -1.47
CA LEU A 202 -9.27 8.52 -2.80
C LEU A 202 -8.05 8.53 -3.74
N VAL A 203 -6.87 8.89 -3.24
CA VAL A 203 -5.62 8.83 -4.00
C VAL A 203 -5.23 7.39 -4.31
N LEU A 204 -5.32 6.48 -3.34
CA LEU A 204 -5.04 5.05 -3.57
C LEU A 204 -6.03 4.43 -4.57
N MET A 205 -7.32 4.78 -4.51
CA MET A 205 -8.33 4.35 -5.50
C MET A 205 -8.07 4.94 -6.89
N GLY A 206 -7.54 6.17 -6.96
CA GLY A 206 -7.09 6.78 -8.21
C GLY A 206 -5.86 6.09 -8.80
N LEU A 207 -4.91 5.66 -7.95
CA LEU A 207 -3.75 4.88 -8.37
C LEU A 207 -4.16 3.46 -8.81
N ASP A 208 -5.10 2.82 -8.12
CA ASP A 208 -5.68 1.53 -8.53
C ASP A 208 -6.44 1.64 -9.86
N ALA A 209 -7.20 2.72 -10.08
CA ALA A 209 -7.84 2.99 -11.37
C ALA A 209 -6.83 3.20 -12.50
N LEU A 210 -5.71 3.86 -12.21
CA LEU A 210 -4.61 4.02 -13.17
C LEU A 210 -3.91 2.69 -13.45
N ASP A 211 -3.70 1.85 -12.44
CA ASP A 211 -3.12 0.52 -12.60
C ASP A 211 -4.06 -0.39 -13.39
N HIS A 212 -5.36 -0.40 -13.08
CA HIS A 212 -6.38 -1.12 -13.85
C HIS A 212 -6.49 -0.61 -15.30
N TYR A 213 -6.48 0.71 -15.51
CA TYR A 213 -6.47 1.30 -16.85
C TYR A 213 -5.19 0.95 -17.61
N TRP A 214 -4.04 0.90 -16.93
CA TRP A 214 -2.76 0.50 -17.50
C TRP A 214 -2.70 -1.01 -17.79
N GLU A 215 -3.27 -1.86 -16.94
CA GLU A 215 -3.37 -3.31 -17.17
C GLU A 215 -4.31 -3.64 -18.33
N THR A 216 -5.46 -2.98 -18.41
CA THR A 216 -6.44 -3.20 -19.49
C THR A 216 -6.03 -2.55 -20.80
N THR A 217 -5.30 -1.42 -20.76
CA THR A 217 -4.92 -0.69 -21.98
C THR A 217 -3.50 -1.05 -22.41
N VAL A 218 -2.51 -1.01 -21.50
CA VAL A 218 -1.08 -1.14 -21.82
C VAL A 218 -0.56 -2.57 -21.73
N MET A 219 -1.12 -3.44 -20.88
CA MET A 219 -0.73 -4.86 -20.86
C MET A 219 -1.50 -5.71 -21.90
N ASP A 220 -2.67 -5.26 -22.35
CA ASP A 220 -3.37 -5.76 -23.55
C ASP A 220 -2.90 -5.06 -24.85
N PHE A 221 -1.92 -4.14 -24.78
CA PHE A 221 -1.16 -3.61 -25.93
C PHE A 221 -0.20 -4.71 -26.47
N GLY A 222 -0.75 -5.90 -26.70
CA GLY A 222 -0.07 -6.98 -27.39
C GLY A 222 0.34 -6.53 -28.78
N ILE A 223 1.40 -7.14 -29.30
CA ILE A 223 2.02 -6.92 -30.63
C ILE A 223 1.00 -6.89 -31.81
N ARG A 224 -0.26 -7.29 -31.59
CA ARG A 224 -1.36 -7.21 -32.54
C ARG A 224 -2.03 -5.82 -32.62
N ASP A 225 -2.15 -5.06 -31.54
CA ASP A 225 -2.84 -3.74 -31.53
C ASP A 225 -1.96 -2.57 -31.96
N GLN A 226 -0.63 -2.71 -31.83
CA GLN A 226 0.30 -1.80 -32.50
C GLN A 226 0.04 -1.71 -34.02
N ARG A 227 -0.40 -2.79 -34.67
CA ARG A 227 -0.63 -2.80 -36.14
C ARG A 227 -1.96 -2.19 -36.56
N SER A 228 -2.96 -2.06 -35.68
CA SER A 228 -4.29 -1.51 -36.03
C SER A 228 -4.32 0.01 -35.80
N LEU A 229 -3.72 0.49 -34.71
CA LEU A 229 -3.58 1.92 -34.42
C LEU A 229 -2.60 2.62 -35.38
N LEU A 230 -1.47 1.99 -35.74
CA LEU A 230 -0.56 2.51 -36.76
C LEU A 230 -1.24 2.63 -38.14
N ARG A 231 -2.18 1.72 -38.46
CA ARG A 231 -2.94 1.79 -39.72
C ARG A 231 -4.02 2.87 -39.70
N HIS A 232 -4.71 3.09 -38.59
CA HIS A 232 -5.71 4.15 -38.46
C HIS A 232 -5.10 5.56 -38.38
N LEU A 233 -3.87 5.69 -37.88
CA LEU A 233 -3.10 6.94 -37.89
C LEU A 233 -2.31 7.18 -39.19
N GLY A 234 -2.48 6.32 -40.20
CA GLY A 234 -1.84 6.48 -41.52
C GLY A 234 -0.33 6.23 -41.55
N LEU A 235 0.22 5.56 -40.52
CA LEU A 235 1.65 5.31 -40.34
C LEU A 235 2.06 3.98 -40.99
N SER A 236 2.18 4.00 -42.31
CA SER A 236 2.89 2.96 -43.07
C SER A 236 4.40 2.97 -42.73
N ARG A 237 5.05 1.81 -42.85
CA ARG A 237 6.50 1.59 -42.57
C ARG A 237 7.44 2.59 -43.25
N GLU A 238 7.02 3.23 -44.34
CA GLU A 238 7.80 4.25 -45.05
C GLU A 238 7.82 5.63 -44.37
N LYS A 239 6.91 5.96 -43.45
CA LYS A 239 6.82 7.32 -42.84
C LYS A 239 7.24 7.38 -41.37
N SER A 240 7.71 6.28 -40.78
CA SER A 240 8.12 6.20 -39.37
C SER A 240 9.32 7.08 -39.03
N TYR A 241 10.20 7.36 -40.01
CA TYR A 241 11.39 8.19 -39.80
C TYR A 241 11.05 9.67 -39.54
N ASN A 242 9.99 10.20 -40.16
CA ASN A 242 9.56 11.59 -39.95
C ASN A 242 9.12 11.86 -38.51
N PHE A 243 8.54 10.85 -37.84
CA PHE A 243 8.10 10.98 -36.45
C PHE A 243 9.25 10.89 -35.46
N LEU A 244 10.27 10.07 -35.74
CA LEU A 244 11.53 10.06 -34.97
C LEU A 244 12.26 11.40 -35.06
N ILE A 245 12.25 12.04 -36.23
CA ILE A 245 12.77 13.39 -36.42
C ILE A 245 11.96 14.41 -35.60
N LEU A 246 10.63 14.32 -35.61
CA LEU A 246 9.78 15.25 -34.87
C LEU A 246 9.95 15.11 -33.34
N PHE A 247 10.06 13.88 -32.83
CA PHE A 247 10.33 13.62 -31.42
C PHE A 247 11.73 14.08 -31.00
N SER A 248 12.74 13.87 -31.84
CA SER A 248 14.10 14.36 -31.54
C SER A 248 14.17 15.88 -31.55
N ILE A 249 13.46 16.57 -32.45
CA ILE A 249 13.31 18.02 -32.42
C ILE A 249 12.63 18.46 -31.12
N LEU A 250 11.53 17.83 -30.73
CA LEU A 250 10.81 18.15 -29.49
C LEU A 250 11.67 17.91 -28.25
N PHE A 251 12.46 16.84 -28.23
CA PHE A 251 13.34 16.52 -27.12
C PHE A 251 14.49 17.53 -27.01
N ILE A 252 15.04 17.96 -28.15
CA ILE A 252 16.08 19.01 -28.20
C ILE A 252 15.51 20.36 -27.75
N THR A 253 14.29 20.72 -28.15
CA THR A 253 13.68 21.99 -27.73
C THR A 253 13.38 22.00 -26.23
N ILE A 254 12.79 20.94 -25.70
CA ILE A 254 12.54 20.81 -24.25
C ILE A 254 13.86 20.84 -23.47
N GLY A 255 14.87 20.09 -23.92
CA GLY A 255 16.20 20.09 -23.33
C GLY A 255 16.85 21.48 -23.34
N GLY A 256 16.72 22.21 -24.45
CA GLY A 256 17.22 23.59 -24.57
C GLY A 256 16.52 24.58 -23.64
N VAL A 257 15.18 24.47 -23.51
CA VAL A 257 14.40 25.31 -22.59
C VAL A 257 14.76 25.03 -21.13
N LEU A 258 14.89 23.75 -20.75
CA LEU A 258 15.33 23.37 -19.42
C LEU A 258 16.76 23.85 -19.14
N PHE A 259 17.68 23.67 -20.09
CA PHE A 259 19.04 24.17 -19.97
C PHE A 259 19.08 25.69 -19.78
N PHE A 260 18.29 26.44 -20.55
CA PHE A 260 18.16 27.89 -20.40
C PHE A 260 17.59 28.25 -19.02
N TYR A 261 16.49 27.62 -18.61
CA TYR A 261 15.84 27.86 -17.32
C TYR A 261 16.75 27.57 -16.11
N PHE A 262 17.61 26.55 -16.18
CA PHE A 262 18.52 26.19 -15.09
C PHE A 262 19.89 26.87 -15.15
N SER A 263 20.37 27.25 -16.33
CA SER A 263 21.71 27.83 -16.50
C SER A 263 21.70 29.35 -16.47
N VAL A 264 20.65 30.00 -16.98
CA VAL A 264 20.54 31.47 -17.04
C VAL A 264 20.44 32.11 -15.64
N PRO A 265 19.68 31.56 -14.68
CA PRO A 265 19.70 32.10 -13.32
C PRO A 265 21.09 31.96 -12.67
N ARG A 266 21.92 30.99 -13.05
CA ARG A 266 23.31 30.91 -12.54
C ARG A 266 24.26 31.93 -13.19
N LEU A 267 23.99 32.35 -14.43
CA LEU A 267 24.74 33.39 -15.13
C LEU A 267 24.38 34.81 -14.65
N PHE A 268 23.14 35.02 -14.20
CA PHE A 268 22.65 36.34 -13.77
C PHE A 268 22.39 36.47 -12.26
N SER A 269 22.35 35.38 -11.49
CA SER A 269 22.34 35.41 -10.02
C SER A 269 23.71 35.85 -9.54
N SER A 270 23.84 37.15 -9.35
CA SER A 270 24.88 37.74 -8.52
C SER A 270 24.67 37.28 -7.08
N SER A 271 25.15 36.09 -6.71
CA SER A 271 25.70 35.99 -5.36
C SER A 271 26.74 37.12 -5.29
N PRO A 272 26.73 38.00 -4.27
CA PRO A 272 27.73 39.04 -4.21
C PRO A 272 29.06 38.30 -4.13
N LEU A 273 29.81 38.26 -5.25
CA LEU A 273 31.14 37.65 -5.38
C LEU A 273 32.02 37.84 -4.11
N PRO A 274 31.93 38.98 -3.40
CA PRO A 274 32.66 39.19 -2.15
C PRO A 274 32.27 38.25 -0.99
N TYR A 275 31.00 37.85 -0.81
CA TYR A 275 30.58 37.03 0.34
C TYR A 275 31.11 35.59 0.27
N ALA A 276 30.94 34.93 -0.87
CA ALA A 276 31.45 33.57 -1.08
C ALA A 276 33.00 33.53 -0.97
N MET A 277 33.65 34.61 -1.41
CA MET A 277 35.11 34.72 -1.33
C MET A 277 35.59 34.99 0.10
N ALA A 278 34.84 35.74 0.90
CA ALA A 278 35.13 35.93 2.33
C ALA A 278 35.03 34.59 3.09
N ASP A 279 33.97 33.80 2.87
CA ASP A 279 33.78 32.50 3.53
C ASP A 279 34.91 31.51 3.19
N HIS A 280 35.36 31.50 1.92
CA HIS A 280 36.52 30.69 1.51
C HIS A 280 37.81 31.11 2.24
N LEU A 281 38.01 32.42 2.44
CA LEU A 281 39.17 32.93 3.19
C LEU A 281 39.08 32.54 4.67
N LEU A 282 37.90 32.56 5.28
CA LEU A 282 37.72 32.08 6.66
C LEU A 282 38.07 30.59 6.80
N LYS A 283 37.68 29.74 5.83
CA LYS A 283 38.06 28.32 5.83
C LYS A 283 39.58 28.14 5.73
N LEU A 284 40.24 28.92 4.87
CA LEU A 284 41.70 28.91 4.77
C LEU A 284 42.36 29.33 6.10
N PHE A 285 41.87 30.39 6.73
CA PHE A 285 42.33 30.86 8.03
C PHE A 285 42.25 29.75 9.09
N LEU A 286 41.11 29.06 9.18
CA LEU A 286 40.92 27.94 10.11
C LEU A 286 41.86 26.76 9.81
N LEU A 287 42.13 26.48 8.53
CA LEU A 287 43.08 25.44 8.14
C LEU A 287 44.52 25.78 8.55
N LEU A 288 44.95 27.03 8.40
CA LEU A 288 46.30 27.47 8.77
C LEU A 288 46.56 27.42 10.27
N LEU A 289 45.55 27.68 11.09
CA LEU A 289 45.69 27.71 12.54
C LEU A 289 45.32 26.38 13.22
N ARG A 290 44.85 25.39 12.46
CA ARG A 290 44.57 24.04 12.96
C ARG A 290 45.78 23.37 13.65
N PRO A 291 47.03 23.47 13.14
CA PRO A 291 48.20 22.92 13.82
C PRO A 291 48.48 23.57 15.19
N TYR A 292 48.07 24.83 15.37
CA TYR A 292 48.22 25.58 16.60
C TYR A 292 47.03 25.39 17.57
N GLY A 293 46.21 24.37 17.35
CA GLY A 293 45.11 24.00 18.25
C GLY A 293 43.80 24.74 18.02
N LEU A 294 43.73 25.67 17.06
CA LEU A 294 42.49 26.40 16.78
C LEU A 294 41.46 25.47 16.12
N LYS A 295 40.35 25.23 16.82
CA LYS A 295 39.19 24.50 16.32
C LYS A 295 37.96 25.38 16.49
N ARG A 296 37.14 25.45 15.46
CA ARG A 296 35.88 26.17 15.49
C ARG A 296 34.72 25.18 15.57
N GLY A 297 33.92 25.29 16.62
CA GLY A 297 32.67 24.56 16.77
C GLY A 297 31.61 25.05 15.76
N PRO A 298 30.66 24.18 15.32
CA PRO A 298 29.61 24.55 14.37
C PRO A 298 28.73 25.72 14.84
N TRP A 299 28.61 25.90 16.16
CA TRP A 299 27.84 26.97 16.81
C TRP A 299 28.67 28.22 17.15
N GLU A 300 29.99 28.18 16.97
CA GLU A 300 30.87 29.26 17.39
C GLU A 300 30.90 30.39 16.35
N GLY A 301 30.45 31.56 16.78
CA GLY A 301 30.50 32.78 15.99
C GLY A 301 31.93 33.30 15.83
N PRO A 302 32.22 34.11 14.79
CA PRO A 302 33.53 34.72 14.61
C PRO A 302 33.99 35.60 15.78
N LEU A 303 33.06 36.22 16.53
CA LEU A 303 33.40 36.98 17.75
C LEU A 303 33.89 36.05 18.86
N THR A 304 33.20 34.95 19.11
CA THR A 304 33.61 33.94 20.10
C THR A 304 34.95 33.31 19.73
N LEU A 305 35.21 33.09 18.44
CA LEU A 305 36.49 32.58 17.95
C LEU A 305 37.67 33.52 18.28
N SER A 306 37.43 34.83 18.46
CA SER A 306 38.49 35.78 18.79
C SER A 306 39.10 35.53 20.18
N GLU A 307 38.31 34.99 21.12
CA GLU A 307 38.77 34.66 22.47
C GLU A 307 39.77 33.49 22.44
N SER A 308 39.53 32.51 21.57
CA SER A 308 40.40 31.36 21.33
C SER A 308 41.72 31.72 20.64
N LEU A 309 41.87 32.93 20.10
CA LEU A 309 43.15 33.40 19.56
C LEU A 309 44.15 33.80 20.65
N ASN A 310 43.71 33.93 21.91
CA ASN A 310 44.58 34.36 23.01
C ASN A 310 45.69 33.36 23.35
N ASP A 311 45.46 32.08 23.07
CA ASP A 311 46.37 30.98 23.36
C ASP A 311 47.44 30.78 22.27
N LEU A 312 47.42 31.59 21.21
CA LEU A 312 48.37 31.52 20.11
C LEU A 312 49.66 32.32 20.40
N PRO A 313 50.80 31.94 19.80
CA PRO A 313 52.04 32.73 19.87
C PRO A 313 51.82 34.18 19.44
N GLN A 314 52.50 35.12 20.12
CA GLN A 314 52.22 36.56 20.01
C GLN A 314 52.23 37.12 18.58
N GLU A 315 53.13 36.62 17.73
CA GLU A 315 53.23 37.02 16.31
C GLU A 315 52.03 36.54 15.47
N ILE A 316 51.60 35.30 15.68
CA ILE A 316 50.46 34.69 14.99
C ILE A 316 49.15 35.30 15.50
N LYS A 317 49.03 35.49 16.82
CA LYS A 317 47.88 36.13 17.48
C LYS A 317 47.59 37.51 16.89
N LYS A 318 48.62 38.33 16.67
CA LYS A 318 48.48 39.68 16.13
C LYS A 318 47.85 39.68 14.72
N GLU A 319 48.37 38.86 13.81
CA GLU A 319 47.86 38.76 12.43
C GLU A 319 46.51 38.05 12.36
N ALA A 320 46.29 37.04 13.20
CA ALA A 320 45.03 36.32 13.27
C ALA A 320 43.87 37.22 13.76
N SER A 321 44.12 38.04 14.78
CA SER A 321 43.15 39.01 15.28
C SER A 321 42.81 40.09 14.25
N MET A 322 43.81 40.56 13.49
CA MET A 322 43.57 41.51 12.39
C MET A 322 42.71 40.90 11.28
N PHE A 323 42.97 39.65 10.89
CA PHE A 323 42.17 38.95 9.89
C PHE A 323 40.70 38.81 10.34
N LEU A 324 40.48 38.33 11.56
CA LEU A 324 39.15 38.05 12.09
C LEU A 324 38.34 39.34 12.28
N GLY A 325 38.98 40.42 12.73
CA GLY A 325 38.35 41.75 12.83
C GLY A 325 37.86 42.27 11.48
N HIS A 326 38.71 42.23 10.44
CA HIS A 326 38.32 42.63 9.10
C HIS A 326 37.27 41.70 8.48
N TYR A 327 37.26 40.41 8.83
CA TYR A 327 36.26 39.47 8.35
C TYR A 327 34.88 39.80 8.93
N ILE A 328 34.82 40.10 10.24
CA ILE A 328 33.59 40.50 10.92
C ILE A 328 33.05 41.80 10.31
N GLU A 329 33.90 42.79 10.10
CA GLU A 329 33.51 44.05 9.47
C GLU A 329 33.02 43.86 8.03
N ALA A 330 33.66 42.99 7.24
CA ALA A 330 33.29 42.75 5.85
C ALA A 330 31.95 41.98 5.71
N VAL A 331 31.70 41.01 6.59
CA VAL A 331 30.59 40.06 6.45
C VAL A 331 29.37 40.41 7.31
N TYR A 332 29.59 41.01 8.49
CA TYR A 332 28.53 41.28 9.47
C TYR A 332 28.21 42.77 9.65
N ALA A 333 28.88 43.68 8.93
CA ALA A 333 28.46 45.09 8.90
C ALA A 333 27.13 45.25 8.14
N LYS A 334 26.43 46.37 8.39
CA LYS A 334 25.15 46.71 7.73
C LYS A 334 25.23 46.88 6.20
N SER A 335 26.43 46.78 5.60
CA SER A 335 26.67 46.93 4.16
C SER A 335 27.37 45.69 3.59
N HIS A 336 27.03 45.32 2.34
CA HIS A 336 27.65 44.20 1.65
C HIS A 336 29.17 44.36 1.49
N PRO A 337 29.95 43.25 1.59
CA PRO A 337 31.40 43.29 1.45
C PRO A 337 31.80 43.85 0.09
N ARG A 338 32.76 44.78 0.08
CA ARG A 338 33.29 45.39 -1.15
C ARG A 338 34.57 44.67 -1.58
N ARG A 339 34.98 44.87 -2.85
CA ARG A 339 36.24 44.29 -3.38
C ARG A 339 37.48 44.66 -2.55
N ARG A 340 37.50 45.87 -1.94
CA ARG A 340 38.60 46.31 -1.07
C ARG A 340 38.73 45.42 0.17
N ASP A 341 37.61 45.00 0.75
CA ASP A 341 37.59 44.26 2.01
C ASP A 341 38.16 42.86 1.78
N ILE A 342 37.85 42.25 0.62
CA ILE A 342 38.44 40.97 0.21
C ILE A 342 39.94 41.09 -0.10
N PHE A 343 40.39 42.21 -0.65
CA PHE A 343 41.82 42.46 -0.86
C PHE A 343 42.58 42.50 0.48
N ILE A 344 41.99 43.18 1.48
CA ILE A 344 42.55 43.23 2.85
C ILE A 344 42.62 41.82 3.44
N LEU A 345 41.52 41.05 3.41
CA LEU A 345 41.48 39.67 3.93
C LEU A 345 42.51 38.75 3.26
N ARG A 346 42.69 38.85 1.94
CA ARG A 346 43.72 38.08 1.21
C ARG A 346 45.13 38.47 1.64
N ARG A 347 45.38 39.75 1.92
CA ARG A 347 46.68 40.24 2.37
C ARG A 347 47.02 39.69 3.76
N THR A 348 46.10 39.76 4.70
CA THR A 348 46.29 39.23 6.06
C THR A 348 46.51 37.73 6.06
N ILE A 349 45.75 36.95 5.27
CA ILE A 349 46.00 35.50 5.14
C ILE A 349 47.39 35.20 4.58
N ARG A 350 47.87 35.95 3.58
CA ARG A 350 49.22 35.73 3.05
C ARG A 350 50.31 36.06 4.06
N GLN A 351 50.11 37.09 4.89
CA GLN A 351 51.03 37.41 5.98
C GLN A 351 51.01 36.32 7.05
N LEU A 352 49.83 35.87 7.45
CA LEU A 352 49.65 34.76 8.38
C LEU A 352 50.34 33.49 7.87
N PHE A 353 50.14 33.14 6.60
CA PHE A 353 50.79 32.00 5.94
C PHE A 353 52.32 32.09 5.99
N ARG A 354 52.89 33.28 5.73
CA ARG A 354 54.34 33.49 5.78
C ARG A 354 54.90 33.27 7.19
N ILE A 355 54.19 33.71 8.22
CA ILE A 355 54.61 33.56 9.62
C ILE A 355 54.52 32.09 10.04
N THR A 356 53.44 31.38 9.67
CA THR A 356 53.24 29.97 10.01
C THR A 356 54.10 28.98 9.22
N HIS A 357 54.84 29.43 8.20
CA HIS A 357 55.74 28.59 7.39
C HIS A 357 57.22 28.98 7.47
N HIS A 358 57.56 30.10 8.13
CA HIS A 358 58.95 30.47 8.41
C HIS A 358 59.41 30.08 9.83
N GLN A 359 58.53 29.46 10.62
CA GLN A 359 58.83 28.72 11.85
C GLN A 359 58.63 27.24 11.59
#